data_AF-A0A1B5Z8L3-F1
#
_entry.id   AF-A0A1B5Z8L3-F1
#
_cell.length_a   1.000
_cell.length_b   1.000
_cell.length_c   1.000
_cell.angle_alpha   90.00
_cell.angle_beta   90.00
_cell.angle_gamma   90.00
#
_symmetry.space_group_name_H-M   'P 1'
#
loop_
_entity.id
_entity.type
_entity.pdbx_description
1 polymer ?
#
loop_
_entity_poly.entity_id
_entity_poly.type
_entity_poly.pdbx_seq_one_letter_code
_entity_poly.pdbx_strand_id
1 'polypeptide(L)'
;MPRQIGRHAFDAWNDWYSVHKLQSNNVSGTTKADLVRWEKPALDWVKCNVDVAFVAGSGRTSMGLCFRNDNGHFMAGMTQWQQTVISSVE
;
A
#
# COMPACT_ATOMS: atom_id res chain seq x y z
N MET A 1 -9.32 -5.97 -18.07
CA MET A 1 -8.67 -4.96 -18.94
C MET A 1 -7.56 -4.29 -18.14
N PRO A 2 -6.26 -4.48 -18.46
CA PRO A 2 -5.14 -3.91 -17.70
C PRO A 2 -5.17 -2.37 -17.57
N ARG A 3 -5.86 -1.68 -18.49
CA ARG A 3 -5.94 -0.20 -18.57
C ARG A 3 -6.63 0.51 -17.39
N GLN A 4 -7.24 -0.20 -16.45
CA GLN A 4 -8.00 0.44 -15.36
C GLN A 4 -7.40 0.21 -13.96
N ILE A 5 -6.38 -0.64 -13.85
CA ILE A 5 -5.80 -1.01 -12.54
C ILE A 5 -5.16 0.20 -11.86
N GLY A 6 -4.42 1.02 -12.62
CA GLY A 6 -3.82 2.25 -12.10
C GLY A 6 -4.86 3.23 -11.58
N ARG A 7 -5.94 3.43 -12.34
CA ARG A 7 -7.05 4.30 -11.92
C ARG A 7 -7.74 3.80 -10.66
N HIS A 8 -8.06 2.52 -10.59
CA HIS A 8 -8.69 1.92 -9.41
C HIS A 8 -7.79 1.97 -8.16
N ALA A 9 -6.48 1.74 -8.33
CA ALA A 9 -5.52 1.87 -7.22
C ALA A 9 -5.42 3.32 -6.74
N PHE A 10 -5.41 4.28 -7.66
CA PHE A 10 -5.40 5.70 -7.35
C PHE A 10 -6.69 6.13 -6.62
N ASP A 11 -7.86 5.71 -7.09
CA ASP A 11 -9.14 6.02 -6.46
C ASP A 11 -9.20 5.43 -5.04
N ALA A 12 -8.83 4.16 -4.86
CA ALA A 12 -8.79 3.52 -3.54
C ALA A 12 -7.79 4.19 -2.57
N TRP A 13 -6.65 4.65 -3.08
CA TRP A 13 -5.68 5.41 -2.29
C TRP A 13 -6.23 6.78 -1.87
N ASN A 14 -6.94 7.49 -2.76
CA ASN A 14 -7.57 8.77 -2.42
C ASN A 14 -8.67 8.63 -1.37
N ASP A 15 -9.48 7.58 -1.44
CA ASP A 15 -10.50 7.28 -0.43
C ASP A 15 -9.86 7.06 0.94
N TRP A 16 -8.82 6.22 1.00
CA TRP A 16 -8.06 5.97 2.23
C TRP A 16 -7.42 7.26 2.78
N TYR A 17 -6.77 8.05 1.91
CA TYR A 17 -6.11 9.30 2.28
C TYR A 17 -7.12 10.32 2.86
N SER A 18 -8.31 10.40 2.27
CA SER A 18 -9.38 11.30 2.73
C SER A 18 -9.86 10.94 4.14
N VAL A 19 -10.04 9.66 4.44
CA VAL A 19 -10.39 9.17 5.79
C VAL A 19 -9.27 9.46 6.79
N HIS A 20 -8.02 9.22 6.42
CA HIS A 20 -6.87 9.44 7.31
C HIS A 20 -6.63 10.92 7.61
N LYS A 21 -6.84 11.81 6.63
CA LYS A 21 -6.73 13.26 6.81
C LYS A 21 -7.80 13.79 7.78
N LEU A 22 -9.03 13.28 7.70
CA LEU A 22 -10.09 13.61 8.66
C LEU A 22 -9.73 13.19 10.09
N GLN A 23 -9.09 12.03 10.27
CA GLN A 23 -8.60 11.60 11.59
C GLN A 23 -7.44 12.46 12.10
N SER A 24 -6.50 12.82 11.24
CA SER A 24 -5.34 13.65 11.60
C SER A 24 -5.73 15.06 12.07
N ASN A 25 -6.76 15.67 11.45
CA ASN A 25 -7.24 17.00 11.84
C ASN A 25 -7.85 17.06 13.25
N ASN A 26 -8.20 15.93 13.87
CA ASN A 26 -8.67 15.87 15.25
C ASN A 26 -7.53 15.80 16.28
N VAL A 27 -6.28 15.61 15.84
CA VAL A 27 -5.10 15.51 16.71
C VAL A 27 -4.24 16.76 16.49
N SER A 28 -4.42 17.78 17.31
CA SER A 28 -3.57 18.98 17.29
C SER A 28 -2.20 18.67 17.89
N GLY A 29 -1.22 18.34 17.05
CA GLY A 29 0.17 18.10 17.46
C GLY A 29 1.16 18.65 16.43
N THR A 30 2.07 19.51 16.89
CA THR A 30 3.16 20.19 16.16
C THR A 30 3.74 19.46 14.96
N THR A 31 3.64 20.13 13.80
CA THR A 31 4.12 19.71 12.48
C THR A 31 5.67 19.67 12.44
N LYS A 32 6.25 18.50 12.69
CA LYS A 32 7.57 18.16 12.12
C LYS A 32 7.30 17.59 10.74
N ALA A 33 8.02 18.06 9.72
CA ALA A 33 7.89 17.61 8.34
C ALA A 33 7.62 16.10 8.27
N ASP A 34 6.48 15.74 7.66
CA ASP A 34 5.94 14.38 7.54
C ASP A 34 6.90 13.49 6.75
N LEU A 35 8.00 13.08 7.39
CA LEU A 35 8.70 11.88 6.98
C LEU A 35 7.71 10.75 7.25
N VAL A 36 7.09 10.24 6.18
CA VAL A 36 6.20 9.08 6.21
C VAL A 36 7.03 7.87 6.66
N ARG A 37 7.18 7.76 7.98
CA ARG A 37 7.87 6.65 8.64
C ARG A 37 6.84 5.56 8.85
N TRP A 38 7.24 4.32 8.58
CA TRP A 38 6.39 3.19 8.93
C TRP A 38 6.17 3.15 10.44
N GLU A 39 4.90 3.00 10.84
CA GLU A 39 4.49 2.76 12.21
C GLU A 39 3.78 1.41 12.34
N LYS A 40 3.82 0.80 13.51
CA LYS A 40 3.02 -0.41 13.78
C LYS A 40 1.51 -0.05 13.78
N PRO A 41 0.62 -0.96 13.38
CA PRO A 41 -0.82 -0.71 13.46
C PRO A 41 -1.30 -0.52 14.92
N ALA A 42 -2.47 0.07 15.09
CA ALA A 42 -3.11 0.22 16.40
C ALA A 42 -3.50 -1.14 17.01
N LEU A 43 -3.81 -1.16 18.31
CA LEU A 43 -4.27 -2.35 19.01
C LEU A 43 -5.47 -2.99 18.28
N ASP A 44 -5.44 -4.31 18.12
CA ASP A 44 -6.43 -5.12 17.38
C ASP A 44 -6.50 -4.87 15.85
N TRP A 45 -5.59 -4.08 15.28
CA TRP A 45 -5.47 -3.90 13.83
C TRP A 45 -4.38 -4.75 13.21
N VAL A 46 -4.64 -5.18 11.97
CA VAL A 46 -3.64 -5.79 11.08
C VAL A 46 -3.23 -4.79 10.01
N LYS A 47 -1.92 -4.67 9.76
CA LYS A 47 -1.38 -3.87 8.64
C LYS A 47 -0.97 -4.78 7.49
N CYS A 48 -1.44 -4.47 6.29
CA CYS A 48 -1.00 -5.10 5.05
C CYS A 48 0.01 -4.17 4.35
N ASN A 49 1.26 -4.59 4.19
CA ASN A 49 2.23 -3.93 3.34
C ASN A 49 2.23 -4.62 1.97
N VAL A 50 2.06 -3.86 0.89
CA VAL A 50 1.99 -4.37 -0.49
C VAL A 50 3.13 -3.75 -1.31
N ASP A 51 3.70 -4.53 -2.22
CA ASP A 51 4.71 -4.11 -3.18
C ASP A 51 4.43 -4.72 -4.56
N VAL A 52 4.84 -4.02 -5.62
CA VAL A 52 4.72 -4.49 -7.01
C VAL A 52 6.03 -4.23 -7.76
N ALA A 53 6.49 -5.23 -8.50
CA ALA A 53 7.69 -5.16 -9.31
C ALA A 53 7.37 -5.44 -10.78
N PHE A 54 7.88 -4.58 -11.67
CA PHE A 54 7.75 -4.72 -13.12
C PHE A 54 9.10 -5.11 -13.72
N VAL A 55 9.19 -6.29 -14.35
CA VAL A 55 10.43 -6.82 -14.94
C VAL A 55 10.31 -6.81 -16.46
N ALA A 56 10.60 -5.66 -17.07
CA ALA A 56 10.44 -5.42 -18.50
C ALA A 56 11.09 -6.50 -19.39
N GLY A 57 12.33 -6.90 -19.07
CA GLY A 57 13.07 -7.90 -19.86
C GLY A 57 12.43 -9.29 -19.93
N SER A 58 11.54 -9.62 -18.97
CA SER A 58 10.81 -10.89 -18.96
C SER A 58 9.31 -10.72 -19.19
N GLY A 59 8.82 -9.49 -19.38
CA GLY A 59 7.39 -9.21 -19.50
C GLY A 59 6.56 -9.56 -18.27
N ARG A 60 7.17 -9.62 -17.08
CA ARG A 60 6.53 -10.07 -15.84
C ARG A 60 6.15 -8.90 -14.94
N THR A 61 4.98 -9.01 -14.34
CA THR A 61 4.58 -8.22 -13.18
C THR A 61 4.46 -9.15 -11.99
N SER A 62 5.12 -8.80 -10.90
CA SER A 62 5.10 -9.54 -9.63
C SER A 62 4.49 -8.67 -8.54
N MET A 63 3.71 -9.27 -7.65
CA MET A 63 3.11 -8.62 -6.50
C MET A 63 3.50 -9.38 -5.23
N GLY A 64 3.78 -8.65 -4.16
CA GLY A 64 4.04 -9.19 -2.84
C GLY A 64 3.23 -8.47 -1.79
N LEU A 65 2.77 -9.20 -0.77
CA LEU A 65 2.18 -8.58 0.41
C LEU A 65 2.60 -9.30 1.70
N CYS A 66 2.62 -8.56 2.81
CA CYS A 66 2.75 -9.11 4.14
C CYS A 66 1.76 -8.48 5.13
N PHE A 67 1.17 -9.32 5.97
CA PHE A 67 0.33 -8.94 7.09
C PHE A 67 1.15 -8.90 8.37
N ARG A 68 0.93 -7.86 9.17
CA ARG A 68 1.56 -7.66 10.49
C ARG A 68 0.51 -7.33 11.54
N ASN A 69 0.67 -7.88 12.75
CA ASN A 69 -0.20 -7.55 13.88
C ASN A 69 0.13 -6.16 14.47
N ASP A 70 -0.62 -5.78 15.50
CA ASP A 70 -0.49 -4.58 16.33
C ASP A 70 0.89 -4.39 17.02
N ASN A 71 1.66 -5.47 17.14
CA ASN A 71 3.04 -5.46 17.61
C ASN A 71 4.05 -5.26 16.46
N GLY A 72 3.58 -5.24 15.21
CA GLY A 72 4.41 -5.17 14.02
C GLY A 72 5.01 -6.52 13.60
N HIS A 73 4.69 -7.60 14.31
CA HIS A 73 5.17 -8.94 14.00
C HIS A 73 4.52 -9.45 12.72
N PHE A 74 5.34 -10.09 11.87
CA PHE A 74 4.86 -10.75 10.67
C PHE A 74 3.89 -11.89 11.04
N MET A 75 2.75 -11.93 10.36
CA MET A 75 1.74 -12.97 10.53
C MET A 75 1.73 -13.92 9.32
N ALA A 76 1.62 -13.35 8.13
CA ALA A 76 1.49 -14.08 6.88
C ALA A 76 1.91 -13.21 5.70
N GLY A 77 2.18 -13.82 4.55
CA GLY A 77 2.50 -13.10 3.32
C GLY A 77 2.17 -13.93 2.09
N MET A 78 2.08 -13.25 0.95
CA MET A 78 1.79 -13.87 -0.34
C MET A 78 2.65 -13.22 -1.41
N THR A 79 3.07 -14.02 -2.39
CA THR A 79 3.68 -13.53 -3.63
C THR A 79 2.94 -14.13 -4.80
N GLN A 80 2.77 -13.35 -5.86
CA GLN A 80 2.18 -13.79 -7.13
C GLN A 80 2.90 -13.11 -8.28
N TRP A 81 2.97 -13.77 -9.42
CA TRP A 81 3.42 -13.14 -10.65
C TRP A 81 2.50 -13.52 -11.80
N GLN A 82 2.50 -12.69 -12.85
CA GLN A 82 1.80 -12.96 -14.10
C GLN A 82 2.65 -12.56 -15.29
N GLN A 83 2.46 -13.27 -16.41
CA GLN A 83 3.13 -13.01 -17.68
C GLN A 83 2.41 -11.88 -18.43
N THR A 84 2.40 -10.69 -17.84
CA THR A 84 1.80 -9.48 -18.41
C THR A 84 2.57 -8.28 -17.90
N VAL A 85 2.93 -7.37 -18.81
CA VAL A 85 3.52 -6.08 -18.45
C VAL A 85 2.39 -5.15 -18.00
N ILE A 86 2.42 -4.77 -16.72
CA ILE A 86 1.65 -3.66 -16.19
C ILE A 86 2.64 -2.50 -15.96
N SER A 87 2.15 -1.27 -15.99
CA SER A 87 2.90 -0.07 -15.65
C SER A 87 2.12 0.75 -14.63
N SER A 88 2.84 1.56 -13.85
CA SER A 88 2.24 2.58 -12.98
C SER A 88 1.74 3.81 -13.76
N VAL A 89 2.14 3.95 -15.01
CA VAL A 89 1.74 5.02 -15.94
C VAL A 89 0.76 4.43 -16.94
N GLU A 90 -0.36 5.13 -17.20
CA GLU A 90 -1.32 4.79 -18.27
C GLU A 90 -0.72 4.89 -19.68
#